data_AF-A0A2V6K087-F1
#
_entry.id   AF-A0A2V6K087-F1
#
_cell.length_a   1.000
_cell.length_b   1.000
_cell.length_c   1.000
_cell.angle_alpha   90.00
_cell.angle_beta   90.00
_cell.angle_gamma   90.00
#
_symmetry.space_group_name_H-M   'P 1'
#
loop_
_entity.id
_entity.type
_entity.pdbx_description
1 polymer ?
#
loop_
_entity_poly.entity_id
_entity_poly.type
_entity_poly.pdbx_seq_one_letter_code
_entity_poly.pdbx_strand_id
1 'polypeptide(L)'
;YNHAKYLRQLEKENPERAELTEYAKENVILVGPTGVGKTYLIKHIADLIKVPFVKADATKFSETGYVGGDVEDLVRELVHKANGDVNLAQFGIIYIDEVDKIASAGNLIGRDVSGRGVQTTLLKLMEETEVPVRSMNDLQAQLQAAFEFQ
;
A
#
# COMPACT_ATOMS: atom_id res chain seq x y z
N TYR A 1 16.85 6.12 -8.50
CA TYR A 1 17.41 6.08 -9.88
C TYR A 1 18.64 5.17 -9.97
N ASN A 2 19.68 5.36 -9.15
CA ASN A 2 20.85 4.44 -9.14
C ASN A 2 20.51 3.03 -8.65
N HIS A 3 19.54 2.91 -7.73
CA HIS A 3 19.14 1.65 -7.10
C HIS A 3 18.46 0.66 -8.07
N ALA A 4 17.38 1.07 -8.73
CA ALA A 4 16.69 0.25 -9.74
C ALA A 4 17.58 -0.12 -10.94
N LYS A 5 18.55 0.75 -11.28
CA LYS A 5 19.53 0.47 -12.35
C LYS A 5 20.56 -0.56 -11.91
N TYR A 6 21.06 -0.47 -10.67
CA TYR A 6 21.96 -1.45 -10.07
C TYR A 6 21.30 -2.83 -9.97
N LEU A 7 20.03 -2.89 -9.61
CA LEU A 7 19.22 -4.12 -9.55
C LEU A 7 19.10 -4.83 -10.89
N ARG A 8 18.64 -4.10 -11.93
CA ARG A 8 18.52 -4.66 -13.29
C ARG A 8 19.86 -5.11 -13.87
N GLN A 9 20.96 -4.53 -13.38
CA GLN A 9 22.30 -4.92 -13.75
C GLN A 9 22.74 -6.18 -12.99
N LEU A 10 22.48 -6.24 -11.68
CA LEU A 10 22.73 -7.42 -10.83
C LEU A 10 21.95 -8.65 -11.27
N GLU A 11 20.66 -8.53 -11.58
CA GLU A 11 19.84 -9.64 -12.11
C GLU A 11 20.42 -10.20 -13.41
N LYS A 12 21.01 -9.34 -14.24
CA LYS A 12 21.64 -9.76 -15.51
C LYS A 12 23.03 -10.34 -15.32
N GLU A 13 23.80 -9.81 -14.39
CA GLU A 13 25.22 -10.17 -14.20
C GLU A 13 25.40 -11.32 -13.22
N ASN A 14 24.54 -11.44 -12.20
CA ASN A 14 24.67 -12.44 -11.15
C ASN A 14 23.31 -12.71 -10.44
N PRO A 15 22.46 -13.60 -11.01
CA PRO A 15 21.12 -13.90 -10.49
C PRO A 15 21.13 -14.44 -9.05
N GLU A 16 22.05 -15.34 -8.72
CA GLU A 16 22.17 -15.90 -7.35
C GLU A 16 22.50 -14.80 -6.32
N ARG A 17 23.33 -13.82 -6.70
CA ARG A 17 23.65 -12.70 -5.82
C ARG A 17 22.48 -11.73 -5.71
N ALA A 18 21.70 -11.54 -6.77
CA ALA A 18 20.49 -10.74 -6.72
C ALA A 18 19.46 -11.36 -5.75
N GLU A 19 19.27 -12.68 -5.79
CA GLU A 19 18.41 -13.43 -4.87
C GLU A 19 18.89 -13.38 -3.41
N LEU A 20 20.20 -13.35 -3.17
CA LEU A 20 20.78 -13.23 -1.82
C LEU A 20 20.79 -11.81 -1.26
N THR A 21 20.43 -10.81 -2.07
CA THR A 21 20.42 -9.42 -1.60
C THR A 21 19.07 -9.12 -0.95
N GLU A 22 19.05 -9.07 0.37
CA GLU A 22 17.86 -8.72 1.17
C GLU A 22 17.50 -7.25 0.91
N TYR A 23 16.34 -7.01 0.27
CA TYR A 23 15.90 -5.68 -0.13
C TYR A 23 14.70 -5.22 0.68
N ALA A 24 14.89 -4.16 1.46
CA ALA A 24 13.80 -3.50 2.16
C ALA A 24 13.11 -2.47 1.25
N LYS A 25 11.77 -2.48 1.23
CA LYS A 25 10.95 -1.49 0.54
C LYS A 25 11.25 -0.07 1.03
N GLU A 26 11.68 0.80 0.12
CA GLU A 26 11.99 2.21 0.41
C GLU A 26 10.70 3.06 0.49
N ASN A 27 10.02 3.04 1.63
CA ASN A 27 8.86 3.90 1.89
C ASN A 27 9.29 5.36 2.13
N VAL A 28 8.51 6.32 1.65
CA VAL A 28 8.81 7.77 1.75
C VAL A 28 7.80 8.48 2.64
N ILE A 29 8.29 9.31 3.57
CA ILE A 29 7.45 10.22 4.36
C ILE A 29 7.60 11.65 3.83
N LEU A 30 6.47 12.29 3.52
CA LEU A 30 6.42 13.67 3.02
C LEU A 30 5.96 14.61 4.13
N VAL A 31 6.87 15.46 4.61
CA VAL A 31 6.58 16.44 5.67
C VAL A 31 6.44 17.83 5.07
N GLY A 32 5.38 18.54 5.46
CA GLY A 32 5.18 19.95 5.10
C GLY A 32 3.82 20.46 5.57
N PRO A 33 3.58 21.78 5.58
CA PRO A 33 2.30 22.37 5.99
C PRO A 33 1.10 21.88 5.16
N THR A 34 -0.11 22.12 5.64
CA THR A 34 -1.33 21.91 4.83
C THR A 34 -1.34 22.86 3.64
N GLY A 35 -1.91 22.43 2.52
CA GLY A 35 -2.06 23.28 1.32
C GLY A 35 -0.82 23.46 0.44
N VAL A 36 0.36 22.93 0.79
CA VAL A 36 1.59 23.05 -0.04
C VAL A 36 1.62 22.11 -1.26
N GLY A 37 0.53 21.40 -1.54
CA GLY A 37 0.41 20.56 -2.73
C GLY A 37 1.02 19.16 -2.62
N LYS A 38 1.33 18.63 -1.43
CA LYS A 38 1.90 17.28 -1.23
C LYS A 38 1.14 16.19 -1.99
N THR A 39 -0.19 16.15 -1.82
CA THR A 39 -1.04 15.18 -2.52
C THR A 39 -0.97 15.32 -4.04
N TYR A 40 -1.00 16.56 -4.55
CA TYR A 40 -0.94 16.83 -5.99
C TYR A 40 0.42 16.42 -6.56
N LEU A 41 1.52 16.72 -5.86
CA LEU A 41 2.86 16.36 -6.26
C LEU A 41 2.98 14.85 -6.49
N ILE A 42 2.55 14.02 -5.54
CA ILE A 42 2.67 12.56 -5.66
C ILE A 42 1.76 12.02 -6.76
N LYS A 43 0.52 12.52 -6.86
CA LYS A 43 -0.38 12.14 -7.94
C LYS A 43 0.23 12.43 -9.31
N HIS A 44 0.79 13.62 -9.50
CA HIS A 44 1.43 14.00 -10.76
C HIS A 44 2.69 13.19 -11.05
N ILE A 45 3.47 12.79 -10.03
CA ILE A 45 4.59 11.86 -10.21
C ILE A 45 4.08 10.52 -10.74
N ALA A 46 3.02 9.96 -10.15
CA ALA A 46 2.42 8.71 -10.60
C ALA A 46 1.91 8.81 -12.04
N ASP A 47 1.20 9.90 -12.38
CA ASP A 47 0.71 10.17 -13.73
C ASP A 47 1.85 10.34 -14.76
N LEU A 48 2.98 10.90 -14.34
CA LEU A 48 4.17 11.10 -15.18
C LEU A 48 4.85 9.77 -15.51
N ILE A 49 5.01 8.90 -14.50
CA ILE A 49 5.67 7.59 -14.67
C ILE A 49 4.71 6.46 -15.09
N LYS A 50 3.42 6.76 -15.23
CA LYS A 50 2.37 5.86 -15.74
C LYS A 50 2.16 4.60 -14.88
N VAL A 51 2.14 4.77 -13.56
CA VAL A 51 1.83 3.68 -12.62
C VAL A 51 0.48 3.87 -11.95
N PRO A 52 -0.20 2.79 -11.51
CA PRO A 52 -1.43 2.89 -10.74
C PRO A 52 -1.24 3.70 -9.46
N PHE A 53 -2.22 4.51 -9.08
CA PHE A 53 -2.15 5.38 -7.91
C PHE A 53 -3.40 5.27 -7.04
N VAL A 54 -3.23 4.94 -5.77
CA VAL A 54 -4.31 4.91 -4.77
C VAL A 54 -4.00 5.93 -3.68
N LYS A 55 -5.01 6.73 -3.32
CA LYS A 55 -4.94 7.67 -2.21
C LYS A 55 -5.86 7.16 -1.10
N ALA A 56 -5.33 7.11 0.12
CA ALA A 56 -6.09 6.81 1.32
C ALA A 56 -5.86 7.89 2.39
N ASP A 57 -6.80 7.96 3.33
CA ASP A 57 -6.72 8.80 4.51
C ASP A 57 -6.55 7.87 5.72
N ALA A 58 -5.47 8.09 6.49
CA ALA A 58 -5.12 7.25 7.63
C ALA A 58 -6.23 7.18 8.69
N THR A 59 -7.06 8.21 8.80
CA THR A 59 -8.14 8.29 9.80
C THR A 59 -9.33 7.37 9.48
N LYS A 60 -9.41 6.84 8.26
CA LYS A 60 -10.52 5.96 7.82
C LYS A 60 -10.29 4.47 8.11
N PHE A 61 -9.08 4.11 8.53
CA PHE A 61 -8.76 2.74 8.94
C PHE A 61 -9.11 2.54 10.41
N SER A 62 -9.49 1.32 10.78
CA SER A 62 -9.67 0.92 12.18
C SER A 62 -9.08 -0.46 12.42
N GLU A 63 -8.70 -0.73 13.67
CA GLU A 63 -8.02 -1.97 14.07
C GLU A 63 -8.81 -3.24 13.72
N THR A 64 -10.14 -3.17 13.83
CA THR A 64 -11.01 -4.33 13.60
C THR A 64 -11.47 -4.48 12.15
N GLY A 65 -11.25 -3.48 11.29
CA GLY A 65 -11.81 -3.42 9.93
C GLY A 65 -13.36 -3.45 9.88
N TYR A 66 -14.04 -3.39 11.04
CA TYR A 66 -15.49 -3.54 11.14
C TYR A 66 -16.22 -2.19 10.98
N VAL A 67 -15.53 -1.10 11.33
CA VAL A 67 -15.99 0.28 11.17
C VAL A 67 -14.82 1.07 10.57
N GLY A 68 -14.50 0.82 9.30
CA GLY A 68 -13.34 1.38 8.61
C GLY A 68 -12.89 0.47 7.47
N GLY A 69 -12.15 1.02 6.50
CA GLY A 69 -11.58 0.21 5.40
C GLY A 69 -10.50 -0.74 5.90
N ASP A 70 -10.30 -1.86 5.21
CA ASP A 70 -9.14 -2.72 5.41
C ASP A 70 -7.94 -2.12 4.66
N VAL A 71 -6.76 -2.18 5.28
CA VAL A 71 -5.53 -1.69 4.68
C VAL A 71 -5.17 -2.51 3.43
N GLU A 72 -5.52 -3.80 3.41
CA GLU A 72 -5.33 -4.67 2.24
C GLU A 72 -6.19 -4.24 1.04
N ASP A 73 -7.30 -3.54 1.26
CA ASP A 73 -8.15 -3.04 0.18
C ASP A 73 -7.42 -1.99 -0.67
N LEU A 74 -6.40 -1.32 -0.14
CA LEU A 74 -5.58 -0.41 -0.93
C LEU A 74 -4.78 -1.13 -2.02
N VAL A 75 -4.30 -2.34 -1.73
CA VAL A 75 -3.60 -3.18 -2.70
C VAL A 75 -4.60 -3.68 -3.75
N ARG A 76 -5.80 -4.09 -3.31
CA ARG A 76 -6.88 -4.51 -4.23
C ARG A 76 -7.31 -3.35 -5.14
N GLU A 77 -7.43 -2.13 -4.62
CA GLU A 77 -7.74 -0.94 -5.42
C GLU A 77 -6.62 -0.62 -6.42
N LEU A 78 -5.35 -0.84 -6.06
CA LEU A 78 -4.24 -0.70 -7.01
C LEU A 78 -4.36 -1.68 -8.18
N VAL A 79 -4.67 -2.96 -7.91
CA VAL A 79 -4.90 -3.97 -8.95
C VAL A 79 -6.08 -3.58 -9.82
N HIS A 80 -7.17 -3.08 -9.23
CA HIS A 80 -8.31 -2.58 -9.99
C HIS A 80 -7.91 -1.40 -10.90
N LYS A 81 -7.11 -0.44 -10.41
CA LYS A 81 -6.59 0.67 -11.23
C LYS A 81 -5.59 0.23 -12.30
N ALA A 82 -4.97 -0.93 -12.13
CA ALA A 82 -4.16 -1.60 -13.14
C ALA A 82 -5.01 -2.43 -14.12
N ASN A 83 -6.36 -2.33 -14.09
CA ASN A 83 -7.28 -3.16 -14.88
C ASN A 83 -7.06 -4.68 -14.69
N GLY A 84 -6.69 -5.09 -13.47
CA GLY A 84 -6.41 -6.49 -13.14
C GLY A 84 -4.98 -6.94 -13.43
N ASP A 85 -4.11 -6.09 -13.97
CA ASP A 85 -2.70 -6.43 -14.18
C ASP A 85 -1.92 -6.35 -12.85
N VAL A 86 -1.66 -7.52 -12.27
CA VAL A 86 -0.92 -7.67 -11.01
C VAL A 86 0.53 -7.18 -11.15
N ASN A 87 1.18 -7.43 -12.29
CA ASN A 87 2.58 -7.00 -12.49
C ASN A 87 2.67 -5.49 -12.53
N LEU A 88 1.72 -4.82 -13.20
CA LEU A 88 1.66 -3.36 -13.20
C LEU A 88 1.31 -2.80 -11.81
N ALA A 89 0.41 -3.45 -11.09
CA ALA A 89 0.00 -3.04 -9.74
C ALA A 89 1.14 -3.10 -8.72
N GLN A 90 2.08 -4.03 -8.86
CA GLN A 90 3.29 -4.12 -8.01
C GLN A 90 4.19 -2.88 -8.10
N PHE A 91 4.15 -2.14 -9.22
CA PHE A 91 4.84 -0.85 -9.37
C PHE A 91 3.99 0.36 -8.97
N GLY A 92 2.76 0.13 -8.48
CA GLY A 92 1.82 1.16 -8.10
C GLY A 92 2.22 1.94 -6.85
N ILE A 93 1.64 3.12 -6.68
CA ILE A 93 1.88 4.02 -5.55
C ILE A 93 0.64 4.07 -4.66
N ILE A 94 0.82 3.71 -3.39
CA ILE A 94 -0.15 3.98 -2.31
C ILE A 94 0.29 5.25 -1.59
N TYR A 95 -0.55 6.28 -1.59
CA TYR A 95 -0.33 7.50 -0.82
C TYR A 95 -1.30 7.55 0.36
N ILE A 96 -0.75 7.60 1.58
CA ILE A 96 -1.51 7.70 2.81
C ILE A 96 -1.40 9.15 3.34
N ASP A 97 -2.53 9.85 3.39
CA ASP A 97 -2.66 11.20 3.94
C ASP A 97 -2.99 11.15 5.44
N GLU A 98 -2.83 12.27 6.14
CA GLU A 98 -3.20 12.42 7.56
C GLU A 98 -2.56 11.41 8.54
N VAL A 99 -1.40 10.86 8.21
CA VAL A 99 -0.66 9.92 9.08
C VAL A 99 -0.29 10.52 10.44
N ASP A 100 -0.17 11.84 10.54
CA ASP A 100 0.06 12.55 11.79
C ASP A 100 -1.10 12.38 12.79
N LYS A 101 -2.33 12.19 12.30
CA LYS A 101 -3.52 12.01 13.14
C LYS A 101 -3.53 10.68 13.87
N ILE A 102 -2.99 9.63 13.26
CA ILE A 102 -2.88 8.31 13.88
C ILE A 102 -1.61 8.14 14.71
N ALA A 103 -0.60 9.00 14.52
CA ALA A 103 0.67 8.98 15.27
C ALA A 103 0.56 9.54 16.71
N SER A 104 -0.43 10.42 16.98
CA SER A 104 -0.57 11.21 18.20
C SER A 104 -1.18 10.45 19.41
N ALA A 105 -0.84 9.18 19.63
CA ALA A 105 -1.28 8.39 20.78
C ALA A 105 -0.43 8.60 22.06
N GLY A 106 0.40 9.65 22.10
CA GLY A 106 1.51 9.73 23.05
C GLY A 106 1.20 10.12 24.51
N ASN A 107 0.01 10.64 24.85
CA ASN A 107 -0.20 11.26 26.18
C ASN A 107 -1.58 11.06 26.83
N LEU A 108 -2.36 10.05 26.44
CA LEU A 108 -3.61 9.74 27.14
C LEU A 108 -3.42 8.53 28.05
N ILE A 109 -3.49 8.78 29.35
CA ILE A 109 -3.63 7.77 30.41
C ILE A 109 -4.99 7.09 30.19
N GLY A 110 -5.04 6.13 29.27
CA GLY A 110 -6.24 5.45 28.82
C GLY A 110 -5.88 4.40 27.76
N ARG A 111 -6.64 3.30 27.71
CA ARG A 111 -6.40 2.20 26.77
C ARG A 111 -6.61 2.71 25.34
N ASP A 112 -5.52 2.97 24.63
CA ASP A 112 -5.54 3.42 23.25
C ASP A 112 -5.97 2.26 22.35
N VAL A 113 -7.18 2.35 21.80
CA VAL A 113 -7.86 1.28 21.05
C VAL A 113 -8.08 1.65 19.58
N SER A 114 -7.45 2.73 19.07
CA SER A 114 -7.65 3.14 17.66
C SER A 114 -6.35 3.48 16.92
N GLY A 115 -5.46 4.32 17.48
CA GLY A 115 -4.27 4.79 16.75
C GLY A 115 -3.22 3.69 16.53
N ARG A 116 -2.86 2.98 17.60
CA ARG A 116 -1.88 1.88 17.56
C ARG A 116 -2.32 0.69 16.71
N GLY A 117 -3.61 0.36 16.75
CA GLY A 117 -4.16 -0.72 15.93
C GLY A 117 -4.01 -0.45 14.44
N VAL A 118 -4.34 0.78 14.01
CA VAL A 118 -4.15 1.20 12.61
C VAL A 118 -2.68 1.20 12.22
N GLN A 119 -1.79 1.71 13.08
CA GLN A 119 -0.34 1.67 12.79
C GLN A 119 0.16 0.24 12.60
N THR A 120 -0.29 -0.71 13.44
CA THR A 120 0.06 -2.12 13.32
C THR A 120 -0.42 -2.71 12.00
N THR A 121 -1.63 -2.38 11.56
CA THR A 121 -2.15 -2.86 10.28
C THR A 121 -1.41 -2.23 9.09
N LEU A 122 -1.01 -0.95 9.19
CA LEU A 122 -0.20 -0.29 8.17
C LEU A 122 1.19 -0.91 8.01
N LEU A 123 1.77 -1.50 9.07
CA LEU A 123 3.04 -2.23 8.97
C LEU A 123 2.96 -3.38 7.97
N LYS A 124 1.81 -4.05 7.83
CA LYS A 124 1.60 -5.08 6.81
C LYS A 124 1.87 -4.58 5.39
N LEU A 125 1.60 -3.30 5.09
CA LEU A 125 1.93 -2.72 3.77
C LEU A 125 3.40 -2.33 3.62
N MET A 126 4.09 -2.13 4.75
CA MET A 126 5.50 -1.73 4.77
C MET A 126 6.42 -2.94 4.71
N GLU A 127 5.96 -4.07 5.27
CA GLU A 127 6.59 -5.38 5.22
C GLU A 127 6.22 -6.14 3.94
N GLU A 128 6.94 -7.24 3.67
CA GLU A 128 6.61 -8.16 2.58
C GLU A 128 5.38 -8.98 2.97
N THR A 129 4.20 -8.54 2.52
CA THR A 129 2.92 -9.23 2.76
C THR A 129 2.30 -9.70 1.45
N GLU A 130 1.86 -10.96 1.42
CA GLU A 130 1.00 -11.48 0.37
C GLU A 130 -0.45 -11.08 0.63
N VAL A 131 -1.06 -10.36 -0.32
CA VAL A 131 -2.47 -9.94 -0.23
C VAL A 131 -3.28 -10.73 -1.25
N PRO A 132 -4.37 -11.42 -0.84
CA PRO A 132 -5.23 -12.10 -1.79
C PRO A 132 -5.94 -11.08 -2.68
N VAL A 133 -5.84 -11.31 -3.99
CA VAL A 133 -6.37 -10.42 -5.04
C VAL A 133 -7.90 -10.25 -4.94
N ARG A 134 -8.58 -11.27 -4.40
CA ARG A 134 -10.03 -11.25 -4.13
C ARG A 134 -10.25 -11.15 -2.63
N SER A 135 -11.13 -10.25 -2.19
CA SER A 135 -11.55 -10.20 -0.78
C SER A 135 -12.49 -11.38 -0.49
N MET A 136 -12.33 -12.03 0.67
CA MET A 136 -13.26 -13.08 1.11
C MET A 136 -14.69 -12.55 1.33
N ASN A 137 -14.83 -11.24 1.56
CA ASN A 137 -16.13 -10.60 1.80
C ASN A 137 -16.83 -10.14 0.51
N ASP A 138 -16.19 -10.30 -0.64
CA ASP A 138 -16.73 -9.86 -1.91
C ASP A 138 -17.70 -10.89 -2.48
N LEU A 139 -19.00 -10.68 -2.25
CA LEU A 139 -20.07 -11.56 -2.69
C LEU A 139 -20.07 -11.74 -4.23
N GLN A 140 -19.61 -10.74 -4.98
CA GLN A 140 -19.44 -10.85 -6.44
C GLN A 140 -18.28 -11.78 -6.80
N ALA A 141 -17.16 -11.71 -6.10
CA ALA A 141 -16.04 -12.61 -6.32
C ALA A 141 -16.39 -14.06 -5.96
N GLN A 142 -17.19 -14.27 -4.91
CA GLN A 142 -17.71 -15.59 -4.55
C GLN A 142 -18.67 -16.14 -5.61
N LEU A 143 -19.59 -15.32 -6.11
CA LEU A 143 -20.50 -15.71 -7.20
C LEU A 143 -19.74 -16.03 -8.48
N GLN A 144 -18.78 -15.20 -8.87
CA GLN A 144 -17.99 -15.38 -10.09
C GLN A 144 -17.11 -16.63 -10.02
N ALA A 145 -16.46 -16.89 -8.87
CA ALA A 145 -15.77 -18.15 -8.63
C ALA A 145 -16.72 -19.36 -8.70
N ALA A 146 -17.92 -19.27 -8.13
CA ALA A 146 -18.91 -20.35 -8.20
C ALA A 146 -19.36 -20.66 -9.65
N PHE A 147 -19.42 -19.65 -10.53
CA PHE A 147 -19.71 -19.83 -11.95
C PHE A 147 -18.53 -20.38 -12.76
N GLU A 148 -17.28 -20.18 -12.33
CA GLU A 148 -16.08 -20.73 -12.99
C GLU A 148 -15.85 -22.24 -12.71
N PHE A 149 -16.51 -22.80 -11.69
CA PHE A 149 -16.39 -24.22 -11.30
C PHE A 149 -17.50 -25.14 -11.86
N GLN A 150 -18.37 -24.64 -12.74
CA GLN A 150 -19.34 -25.44 -13.53
C GLN A 150 -18.87 -25.63 -14.97
#